data_AF-A0A9P6STD5-F1
#
_entry.id   AF-A0A9P6STD5-F1
#
_cell.length_a   1.000
_cell.length_b   1.000
_cell.length_c   1.000
_cell.angle_alpha   90.00
_cell.angle_beta   90.00
_cell.angle_gamma   90.00
#
_symmetry.space_group_name_H-M   'P 1'
#
loop_
_entity.id
_entity.type
_entity.pdbx_description
1 polymer ?
#
loop_
_entity_poly.entity_id
_entity_poly.type
_entity_poly.pdbx_seq_one_letter_code
_entity_poly.pdbx_strand_id
1 'polypeptide(L)'
;MAEEHEYTDGPNDVGDMFQRPGKPSDYMPPPYANEEQARAGNAGALPPDLSLMIKARHGGADYVFSLLTGYQDPPAGIEIREGLNFNPYFPGGAIGMARVLYDGLLEYEDGTPATTSQMAKDVTIFLCWAAEPEMDERKKMGMKALTLLGILTGLSIYLKRHKWAGLKTRKILYK
;
A
#
# COMPACT_ATOMS: atom_id res chain seq x y z
N MET A 1 22.84 -0.62 -2.00
CA MET A 1 21.61 0.08 -1.58
C MET A 1 21.72 0.63 -0.15
N ALA A 2 21.77 -0.19 0.92
CA ALA A 2 21.80 0.36 2.29
C ALA A 2 23.05 1.23 2.58
N GLU A 3 24.23 0.77 2.15
CA GLU A 3 25.51 1.47 2.33
C GLU A 3 25.64 2.76 1.52
N GLU A 4 24.74 3.03 0.58
CA GLU A 4 24.75 4.28 -0.23
C GLU A 4 24.25 5.49 0.58
N HIS A 5 23.62 5.26 1.73
CA HIS A 5 23.10 6.30 2.60
C HIS A 5 23.89 6.38 3.91
N GLU A 6 23.97 7.60 4.46
CA GLU A 6 24.58 7.84 5.76
C GLU A 6 23.51 7.99 6.86
N TYR A 7 23.79 7.40 8.02
CA TYR A 7 22.95 7.48 9.20
C TYR A 7 23.74 8.00 10.39
N THR A 8 23.07 8.77 11.23
CA THR A 8 23.61 9.20 12.52
C THR A 8 23.55 8.06 13.52
N ASP A 9 24.68 7.75 14.14
CA ASP A 9 24.86 6.75 15.19
C ASP A 9 25.66 7.35 16.36
N GLY A 10 25.74 6.63 17.48
CA GLY A 10 26.46 7.04 18.68
C GLY A 10 25.59 7.09 19.94
N PRO A 11 26.12 7.67 21.02
CA PRO A 11 27.42 8.37 21.10
C PRO A 11 28.63 7.42 21.08
N ASN A 12 29.79 7.96 20.66
CA ASN A 12 31.09 7.29 20.79
C ASN A 12 31.65 7.41 22.23
N ASP A 13 32.88 6.93 22.45
CA ASP A 13 33.59 6.95 23.72
C ASP A 13 33.91 8.36 24.26
N VAL A 14 33.80 9.39 23.42
CA VAL A 14 33.99 10.81 23.77
C VAL A 14 32.64 11.53 23.95
N GLY A 15 31.52 10.89 23.65
CA GLY A 15 30.16 11.44 23.79
C GLY A 15 29.58 12.08 22.52
N ASP A 16 30.27 11.99 21.38
CA ASP A 16 29.86 12.61 20.12
C ASP A 16 29.03 11.64 19.26
N MET A 17 28.04 12.17 18.54
CA MET A 17 27.33 11.45 17.49
C MET A 17 28.16 11.45 16.20
N PHE A 18 28.15 10.37 15.43
CA PHE A 18 28.91 10.24 14.19
C PHE A 18 28.05 9.69 13.05
N GLN A 19 28.49 9.93 11.81
CA GLN A 19 27.85 9.37 10.62
C GLN A 19 28.48 8.03 10.28
N ARG A 20 27.65 7.06 9.90
CA ARG A 20 28.10 5.76 9.40
C ARG A 20 27.35 5.36 8.13
N PRO A 21 27.93 4.49 7.30
CA PRO A 21 27.18 3.86 6.22
C PRO A 21 26.01 3.04 6.78
N GLY A 22 24.92 2.99 6.00
CA GLY A 22 23.72 2.25 6.34
C GLY A 22 23.95 0.74 6.36
N LYS A 23 23.20 0.06 7.23
CA LYS A 23 23.15 -1.41 7.36
C LYS A 23 21.73 -1.92 7.10
N PRO A 24 21.53 -3.21 6.80
CA PRO A 24 20.19 -3.76 6.49
C PRO A 24 19.12 -3.62 7.60
N SER A 25 19.52 -3.33 8.83
CA SER A 25 18.60 -3.08 9.94
C SER A 25 18.11 -1.63 10.02
N ASP A 26 18.69 -0.72 9.25
CA ASP A 26 18.26 0.69 9.23
C ASP A 26 17.00 0.86 8.38
N TYR A 27 16.15 1.81 8.77
CA TYR A 27 14.97 2.19 8.00
C TYR A 27 15.37 3.06 6.80
N MET A 28 14.48 3.14 5.80
CA MET A 28 14.65 4.05 4.67
C MET A 28 14.78 5.51 5.18
N PRO A 29 15.75 6.30 4.67
CA PRO A 29 16.00 7.63 5.21
C PRO A 29 14.88 8.60 4.79
N PRO A 30 14.42 9.49 5.68
CA PRO A 30 13.41 10.47 5.32
C PRO A 30 14.00 11.55 4.39
N PRO A 31 13.22 12.07 3.42
CA PRO A 31 13.69 13.10 2.49
C PRO A 31 13.84 14.49 3.15
N TYR A 32 13.19 14.71 4.29
CA TYR A 32 13.22 15.95 5.06
C TYR A 32 13.47 15.64 6.53
N ALA A 33 14.11 16.54 7.25
CA ALA A 33 14.39 16.39 8.68
C ALA A 33 13.12 16.52 9.55
N ASN A 34 12.14 17.30 9.08
CA ASN A 34 10.87 17.53 9.78
C ASN A 34 9.75 17.98 8.81
N GLU A 35 8.53 18.06 9.34
CA GLU A 35 7.34 18.44 8.55
C GLU A 35 7.41 19.88 8.06
N GLU A 36 7.98 20.80 8.83
CA GLU A 36 8.11 22.21 8.48
C GLU A 36 9.00 22.38 7.24
N GLN A 37 10.12 21.66 7.19
CA GLN A 37 11.01 21.63 6.04
C GLN A 37 10.31 21.02 4.82
N ALA A 38 9.54 19.94 5.01
CA ALA A 38 8.78 19.30 3.94
C ALA A 38 7.73 20.26 3.35
N ARG A 39 7.00 21.01 4.20
CA ARG A 39 6.03 22.02 3.76
C ARG A 39 6.70 23.19 3.06
N ALA A 40 7.81 23.69 3.60
CA ALA A 40 8.57 24.78 2.99
C ALA A 40 9.06 24.39 1.59
N GLY A 41 9.50 23.15 1.38
CA GLY A 41 9.95 22.63 0.10
C GLY A 41 8.83 22.37 -0.93
N ASN A 42 7.58 22.26 -0.49
CA ASN A 42 6.44 21.86 -1.34
C ASN A 42 5.29 22.88 -1.29
N ALA A 43 5.61 24.18 -1.26
CA ALA A 43 4.62 25.27 -1.30
C ALA A 43 3.51 25.17 -0.23
N GLY A 44 3.86 24.71 0.97
CA GLY A 44 2.96 24.54 2.12
C GLY A 44 2.27 23.17 2.20
N ALA A 45 2.29 22.38 1.13
CA ALA A 45 1.78 21.01 1.14
C ALA A 45 2.77 20.07 1.86
N LEU A 46 2.25 19.13 2.65
CA LEU A 46 3.06 18.09 3.27
C LEU A 46 2.89 16.79 2.48
N PRO A 47 3.95 16.28 1.82
CA PRO A 47 3.93 14.95 1.24
C PRO A 47 3.64 13.91 2.34
N PRO A 48 2.57 13.10 2.22
CA PRO A 48 2.25 12.09 3.22
C PRO A 48 3.27 10.93 3.16
N ASP A 49 3.51 10.30 4.31
CA ASP A 49 4.26 9.04 4.36
C ASP A 49 3.57 7.96 3.52
N LEU A 50 4.37 7.20 2.77
CA LEU A 50 3.88 6.23 1.80
C LEU A 50 3.77 4.80 2.34
N SER A 51 4.29 4.53 3.55
CA SER A 51 4.37 3.17 4.11
C SER A 51 3.00 2.47 4.16
N LEU A 52 1.93 3.22 4.44
CA LEU A 52 0.56 2.71 4.53
C LEU A 52 -0.39 3.31 3.49
N MET A 53 0.12 3.95 2.44
CA MET A 53 -0.69 4.73 1.50
C MET A 53 -1.85 3.92 0.88
N ILE A 54 -1.56 2.66 0.52
CA ILE A 54 -2.55 1.74 -0.06
C ILE A 54 -3.71 1.44 0.89
N LYS A 55 -3.48 1.43 2.21
CA LYS A 55 -4.52 1.17 3.21
C LYS A 55 -5.16 2.44 3.73
N ALA A 56 -4.44 3.56 3.66
CA ALA A 56 -4.86 4.86 4.16
C ALA A 56 -5.81 5.61 3.21
N ARG A 57 -6.09 5.07 2.01
CA ARG A 57 -6.99 5.68 1.01
C ARG A 57 -8.02 4.67 0.52
N HIS A 58 -9.24 5.15 0.32
CA HIS A 58 -10.28 4.35 -0.32
C HIS A 58 -9.88 4.01 -1.76
N GLY A 59 -10.17 2.77 -2.18
CA GLY A 59 -9.71 2.24 -3.47
C GLY A 59 -8.27 1.73 -3.48
N GLY A 60 -7.44 2.10 -2.49
CA GLY A 60 -6.08 1.58 -2.28
C GLY A 60 -5.22 1.59 -3.54
N ALA A 61 -4.83 0.40 -4.02
CA ALA A 61 -4.01 0.23 -5.21
C ALA A 61 -4.60 0.90 -6.46
N ASP A 62 -5.90 0.71 -6.68
CA ASP A 62 -6.59 1.26 -7.85
C ASP A 62 -6.58 2.79 -7.82
N TYR A 63 -6.76 3.36 -6.63
CA TYR A 63 -6.67 4.80 -6.42
C TYR A 63 -5.28 5.35 -6.73
N VAL A 64 -4.21 4.75 -6.18
CA VAL A 64 -2.83 5.23 -6.39
C VAL A 64 -2.43 5.12 -7.86
N PHE A 65 -2.73 4.00 -8.51
CA PHE A 65 -2.46 3.82 -9.93
C PHE A 65 -3.18 4.87 -10.80
N SER A 66 -4.48 5.07 -10.53
CA SER A 66 -5.29 6.05 -11.26
C SER A 66 -4.82 7.49 -11.02
N LEU A 67 -4.41 7.80 -9.78
CA LEU A 67 -3.85 9.10 -9.43
C LEU A 67 -2.56 9.37 -10.22
N LEU A 68 -1.63 8.42 -10.24
CA LEU A 68 -0.33 8.60 -10.90
C LEU A 68 -0.46 8.70 -12.43
N THR A 69 -1.42 8.00 -13.03
CA THR A 69 -1.62 7.97 -14.49
C THR A 69 -2.66 8.98 -15.00
N GLY A 70 -3.48 9.55 -14.11
CA GLY A 70 -4.64 10.38 -14.44
C GLY A 70 -4.41 11.89 -14.55
N TYR A 71 -3.16 12.35 -14.53
CA TYR A 71 -2.85 13.76 -14.73
C TYR A 71 -3.25 14.22 -16.13
N GLN A 72 -4.12 15.23 -16.19
CA GLN A 72 -4.67 15.79 -17.44
C GLN A 72 -4.91 17.29 -17.28
N ASP A 73 -5.14 17.98 -18.40
CA ASP A 73 -5.51 19.40 -18.38
C ASP A 73 -6.88 19.61 -17.71
N PRO A 74 -7.07 20.73 -16.99
CA PRO A 74 -8.36 21.04 -16.39
C PRO A 74 -9.42 21.21 -17.49
N PRO A 75 -10.64 20.66 -17.29
CA PRO A 75 -11.73 20.87 -18.23
C PRO A 75 -12.15 22.35 -18.25
N ALA A 76 -12.83 22.76 -19.31
CA ALA A 76 -13.28 24.13 -19.48
C ALA A 76 -14.11 24.61 -18.27
N GLY A 77 -13.74 25.78 -17.72
CA GLY A 77 -14.41 26.40 -16.57
C GLY A 77 -13.84 26.04 -15.20
N ILE A 78 -12.81 25.18 -15.12
CA ILE A 78 -12.07 24.92 -13.86
C ILE A 78 -10.77 25.70 -13.87
N GLU A 79 -10.65 26.68 -12.98
CA GLU A 79 -9.39 27.38 -12.72
C GLU A 79 -8.67 26.75 -11.53
N ILE A 80 -7.43 26.33 -11.74
CA ILE A 80 -6.56 25.77 -10.71
C ILE A 80 -5.66 26.87 -10.16
N ARG A 81 -5.56 26.95 -8.84
CA ARG A 81 -4.68 27.93 -8.19
C ARG A 81 -3.23 27.67 -8.57
N GLU A 82 -2.45 28.73 -8.63
CA GLU A 82 -1.02 28.65 -8.90
C GLU A 82 -0.32 27.69 -7.90
N GLY A 83 0.52 26.80 -8.42
CA GLY A 83 1.20 25.76 -7.66
C GLY A 83 0.42 24.45 -7.47
N LEU A 84 -0.85 24.38 -7.89
CA LEU A 84 -1.63 23.14 -7.91
C LEU A 84 -1.76 22.59 -9.34
N ASN A 85 -2.01 21.28 -9.44
CA ASN A 85 -2.20 20.55 -10.69
C ASN A 85 -3.58 19.90 -10.73
N PHE A 86 -4.15 19.74 -11.93
CA PHE A 86 -5.44 19.07 -12.07
C PHE A 86 -5.27 17.54 -12.10
N ASN A 87 -6.08 16.85 -11.31
CA ASN A 87 -6.20 15.40 -11.35
C ASN A 87 -7.63 14.98 -10.97
N PRO A 88 -8.40 14.34 -11.87
CA PRO A 88 -9.80 13.99 -11.63
C PRO A 88 -10.00 12.95 -10.53
N TYR A 89 -8.98 12.15 -10.21
CA TYR A 89 -9.05 11.15 -9.15
C TYR A 89 -8.76 11.74 -7.76
N PHE A 90 -8.09 12.89 -7.69
CA PHE A 90 -7.82 13.54 -6.42
C PHE A 90 -9.09 14.23 -5.88
N PRO A 91 -9.44 14.07 -4.58
CA PRO A 91 -10.59 14.75 -4.01
C PRO A 91 -10.49 16.28 -4.17
N GLY A 92 -11.47 16.87 -4.86
CA GLY A 92 -11.48 18.31 -5.18
C GLY A 92 -10.74 18.69 -6.47
N GLY A 93 -10.15 17.73 -7.19
CA GLY A 93 -9.58 17.94 -8.53
C GLY A 93 -8.23 18.67 -8.57
N ALA A 94 -7.82 19.37 -7.51
CA ALA A 94 -6.58 20.12 -7.46
C ALA A 94 -5.60 19.50 -6.44
N ILE A 95 -4.42 19.08 -6.91
CA ILE A 95 -3.39 18.41 -6.10
C ILE A 95 -2.07 19.21 -6.12
N GLY A 96 -1.38 19.31 -4.98
CA GLY A 96 -0.07 19.99 -4.89
C GLY A 96 1.11 19.19 -5.43
N MET A 97 0.88 17.95 -5.87
CA MET A 97 1.89 17.08 -6.47
C MET A 97 1.91 17.28 -7.98
N ALA A 98 3.08 17.56 -8.55
CA ALA A 98 3.27 17.58 -10.00
C ALA A 98 3.19 16.18 -10.61
N ARG A 99 2.97 16.09 -11.93
CA ARG A 99 3.14 14.82 -12.63
C ARG A 99 4.62 14.44 -12.59
N VAL A 100 4.93 13.27 -12.02
CA VAL A 100 6.31 12.79 -11.86
C VAL A 100 6.65 11.60 -12.75
N LEU A 101 5.65 10.93 -13.32
CA LEU A 101 5.86 9.78 -14.21
C LEU A 101 5.64 10.18 -15.67
N TYR A 102 6.67 9.94 -16.47
CA TYR A 102 6.74 10.18 -17.91
C TYR A 102 7.40 8.99 -18.59
N ASP A 103 7.05 8.70 -19.84
CA ASP A 103 7.63 7.57 -20.57
C ASP A 103 9.16 7.74 -20.70
N GLY A 104 9.90 6.66 -20.43
CA GLY A 104 11.36 6.64 -20.51
C GLY A 104 12.09 7.31 -19.35
N LEU A 105 11.42 7.56 -18.21
CA LEU A 105 12.03 8.23 -17.05
C LEU A 105 13.22 7.46 -16.44
N LEU A 106 13.21 6.13 -16.52
CA LEU A 106 14.25 5.25 -16.01
C LEU A 106 14.49 4.06 -16.94
N GLU A 107 15.60 3.37 -16.73
CA GLU A 107 15.91 2.11 -17.39
C GLU A 107 15.76 0.97 -16.37
N TYR A 108 14.93 -0.01 -16.68
CA TYR A 108 14.80 -1.19 -15.83
C TYR A 108 15.99 -2.14 -16.06
N GLU A 109 16.49 -2.74 -14.97
CA GLU A 109 17.60 -3.70 -15.02
C GLU A 109 17.27 -4.97 -15.85
N ASP A 110 15.99 -5.32 -15.93
CA ASP A 110 15.49 -6.48 -16.69
C ASP A 110 15.14 -6.16 -18.16
N GLY A 111 15.33 -4.91 -18.60
CA GLY A 111 15.02 -4.46 -19.95
C GLY A 111 13.54 -4.20 -20.23
N THR A 112 12.67 -4.20 -19.22
CA THR A 112 11.26 -3.83 -19.37
C THR A 112 11.12 -2.40 -19.91
N PRO A 113 10.24 -2.13 -20.90
CA PRO A 113 9.99 -0.77 -21.37
C PRO A 113 9.37 0.11 -20.27
N ALA A 114 10.04 1.20 -19.91
CA ALA A 114 9.60 2.14 -18.87
C ALA A 114 8.52 3.11 -19.35
N THR A 115 7.34 2.59 -19.66
CA THR A 115 6.15 3.42 -19.89
C THR A 115 5.57 3.95 -18.58
N THR A 116 4.84 5.06 -18.64
CA THR A 116 4.20 5.70 -17.48
C THR A 116 3.29 4.72 -16.73
N SER A 117 2.51 3.92 -17.45
CA SER A 117 1.61 2.93 -16.86
C SER A 117 2.36 1.75 -16.25
N GLN A 118 3.46 1.31 -16.86
CA GLN A 118 4.31 0.26 -16.31
C GLN A 118 4.93 0.70 -14.97
N MET A 119 5.55 1.88 -14.94
CA MET A 119 6.11 2.45 -13.71
C MET A 119 5.06 2.68 -12.63
N ALA A 120 3.89 3.22 -13.00
CA ALA A 120 2.80 3.42 -12.04
C ALA A 120 2.31 2.10 -11.45
N LYS A 121 2.22 1.04 -12.26
CA LYS A 121 1.86 -0.30 -11.80
C LYS A 121 2.91 -0.84 -10.82
N ASP A 122 4.18 -0.77 -11.17
CA ASP A 122 5.26 -1.34 -10.36
C ASP A 122 5.40 -0.63 -9.01
N VAL A 123 5.36 0.71 -9.00
CA VAL A 123 5.34 1.49 -7.75
C VAL A 123 4.12 1.17 -6.91
N THR A 124 2.94 1.04 -7.53
CA THR A 124 1.71 0.69 -6.80
C THR A 124 1.82 -0.70 -6.15
N ILE A 125 2.37 -1.69 -6.86
CA ILE A 125 2.60 -3.03 -6.32
C ILE A 125 3.64 -3.03 -5.19
N PHE A 126 4.72 -2.25 -5.34
CA PHE A 126 5.69 -2.05 -4.27
C PHE A 126 5.04 -1.45 -3.02
N LEU A 127 4.19 -0.43 -3.17
CA LEU A 127 3.45 0.17 -2.06
C LEU A 127 2.41 -0.79 -1.45
N CYS A 128 1.82 -1.69 -2.24
CA CYS A 128 0.95 -2.75 -1.71
C CYS A 128 1.73 -3.68 -0.78
N TRP A 129 2.93 -4.08 -1.18
CA TRP A 129 3.81 -4.87 -0.33
C TRP A 129 4.26 -4.09 0.91
N ALA A 130 4.66 -2.83 0.77
CA ALA A 130 5.07 -1.99 1.90
C ALA A 130 3.95 -1.86 2.95
N ALA A 131 2.69 -1.74 2.51
CA ALA A 131 1.54 -1.62 3.39
C ALA A 131 1.04 -2.94 3.99
N GLU A 132 1.26 -4.08 3.30
CA GLU A 132 0.87 -5.43 3.74
C GLU A 132 1.96 -6.48 3.42
N PRO A 133 3.09 -6.46 4.13
CA PRO A 133 4.18 -7.40 3.88
C PRO A 133 3.76 -8.85 4.19
N GLU A 134 2.75 -9.06 5.03
CA GLU A 134 2.22 -10.37 5.40
C GLU A 134 1.23 -10.96 4.39
N MET A 135 0.91 -10.25 3.29
CA MET A 135 -0.17 -10.64 2.37
C MET A 135 -0.04 -12.08 1.87
N ASP A 136 1.16 -12.51 1.50
CA ASP A 136 1.39 -13.84 0.91
C ASP A 136 1.20 -14.96 1.94
N GLU A 137 1.79 -14.79 3.12
CA GLU A 137 1.63 -15.74 4.22
C GLU A 137 0.18 -15.78 4.73
N ARG A 138 -0.46 -14.62 4.83
CA ARG A 138 -1.86 -14.47 5.23
C ARG A 138 -2.80 -15.19 4.25
N LYS A 139 -2.62 -15.03 2.94
CA LYS A 139 -3.43 -15.73 1.92
C LYS A 139 -3.16 -17.24 1.92
N LYS A 140 -1.90 -17.67 2.07
CA LYS A 140 -1.52 -19.09 2.18
C LYS A 140 -2.15 -19.74 3.41
N MET A 141 -2.09 -19.09 4.57
CA MET A 141 -2.72 -19.56 5.80
C MET A 141 -4.24 -19.55 5.69
N GLY A 142 -4.82 -18.50 5.10
CA GLY A 142 -6.26 -18.40 4.82
C GLY A 142 -6.78 -19.56 3.99
N MET A 143 -6.06 -19.96 2.94
CA MET A 143 -6.44 -21.13 2.12
C MET A 143 -6.47 -22.42 2.96
N LYS A 144 -5.42 -22.67 3.76
CA LYS A 144 -5.36 -23.83 4.67
C LYS A 144 -6.53 -23.84 5.65
N ALA A 145 -6.82 -22.69 6.25
CA ALA A 145 -7.91 -22.53 7.22
C ALA A 145 -9.27 -22.80 6.58
N LEU A 146 -9.53 -22.24 5.39
CA LEU A 146 -10.80 -22.46 4.66
C LEU A 146 -11.00 -23.93 4.29
N THR A 147 -9.96 -24.63 3.83
CA THR A 147 -10.03 -26.06 3.54
C THR A 147 -10.37 -26.87 4.79
N LEU A 148 -9.65 -26.64 5.90
CA LEU A 148 -9.88 -27.35 7.15
C LEU A 148 -11.29 -27.09 7.71
N LEU A 149 -11.70 -25.83 7.76
CA LEU A 149 -13.02 -25.43 8.26
C LEU A 149 -14.14 -25.95 7.35
N GLY A 150 -13.94 -26.03 6.04
CA GLY A 150 -14.87 -26.63 5.10
C GLY A 150 -15.11 -28.13 5.42
N ILE A 151 -14.04 -28.88 5.64
CA ILE A 151 -14.11 -30.30 6.03
C ILE A 151 -14.81 -30.47 7.38
N LEU A 152 -14.40 -29.69 8.40
CA LEU A 152 -14.98 -29.76 9.74
C LEU A 152 -16.46 -29.37 9.73
N THR A 153 -16.86 -28.39 8.92
CA THR A 153 -18.27 -28.00 8.76
C THR A 153 -19.08 -29.13 8.13
N GLY A 154 -18.55 -29.78 7.07
CA GLY A 154 -19.19 -30.94 6.46
C GLY A 154 -19.38 -32.10 7.44
N LEU A 155 -18.34 -32.43 8.21
CA LEU A 155 -18.40 -33.46 9.26
C LEU A 155 -19.39 -33.09 10.37
N SER A 156 -19.38 -31.83 10.82
CA SER A 156 -20.32 -31.33 11.83
C SER A 156 -21.77 -31.46 11.38
N ILE A 157 -22.08 -31.06 10.14
CA ILE A 157 -23.42 -31.21 9.55
C ILE A 157 -23.83 -32.68 9.49
N TYR A 158 -22.92 -33.56 9.05
CA TYR A 158 -23.17 -35.00 9.01
C TYR A 158 -23.49 -35.56 10.41
N LEU A 159 -22.64 -35.27 11.41
CA LEU A 159 -22.84 -35.74 12.79
C LEU A 159 -24.14 -35.19 13.39
N LYS A 160 -24.46 -33.92 13.14
CA LYS A 160 -25.73 -33.31 13.55
C LYS A 160 -26.92 -34.04 12.93
N ARG A 161 -26.90 -34.33 11.62
CA ARG A 161 -27.99 -35.07 10.95
C ARG A 161 -28.10 -36.48 11.50
N HIS A 162 -26.98 -37.15 11.72
CA HIS A 162 -26.97 -38.52 12.24
C HIS A 162 -27.56 -38.59 13.66
N LYS A 163 -27.12 -37.73 14.58
CA LYS A 163 -27.63 -37.71 15.97
C LYS A 163 -29.11 -37.32 16.05
N TRP A 164 -29.56 -36.39 15.22
CA TRP A 164 -30.95 -35.93 15.23
C TRP A 164 -31.90 -36.82 14.41
N ALA A 165 -31.40 -37.81 13.69
CA ALA A 165 -32.21 -38.67 12.82
C ALA A 165 -33.37 -39.30 13.58
N GLY A 166 -33.13 -39.89 14.76
CA GLY A 166 -34.17 -40.56 15.55
C GLY A 166 -35.30 -39.64 16.00
N LEU A 167 -35.00 -38.40 16.38
CA LEU A 167 -36.04 -37.41 16.72
C LEU A 167 -36.79 -36.91 15.50
N LYS A 168 -36.11 -36.80 14.35
CA LYS A 168 -36.70 -36.31 13.10
C LYS A 168 -37.54 -37.35 12.37
N THR A 169 -37.26 -38.64 12.57
CA THR A 169 -38.01 -39.75 11.94
C THR A 169 -39.04 -40.39 12.87
N ARG A 170 -39.16 -39.95 14.12
CA ARG A 170 -40.14 -40.50 15.07
C ARG A 170 -41.58 -40.31 14.56
N LYS A 171 -42.40 -41.34 14.70
CA LYS A 171 -43.86 -41.28 14.49
C LYS A 171 -44.54 -41.16 15.85
N ILE A 172 -45.45 -40.22 16.01
CA ILE A 172 -46.17 -39.98 17.26
C ILE A 172 -47.64 -40.35 17.04
N LEU A 173 -48.20 -41.15 17.95
CA LEU A 173 -49.61 -41.47 18.00
C LEU A 173 -50.21 -40.80 19.23
N TYR A 174 -51.19 -39.91 19.04
CA TYR A 174 -51.98 -39.34 20.14
C TYR A 174 -53.17 -40.26 20.39
N LYS A 175 -53.29 -40.77 21.62
CA LYS A 175 -54.41 -41.61 22.07
C LYS A 175 -55.44 -40.76 22.77
#